data_AF-A0A090RM74-F1
#
_entry.id   AF-A0A090RM74-F1
#
_cell.length_a   1.000
_cell.length_b   1.000
_cell.length_c   1.000
_cell.angle_alpha   90.00
_cell.angle_beta   90.00
_cell.angle_gamma   90.00
#
_symmetry.space_group_name_H-M   'P 1'
#
loop_
_entity.id
_entity.type
_entity.pdbx_description
1 polymer ?
#
loop_
_entity_poly.entity_id
_entity_poly.type
_entity_poly.pdbx_seq_one_letter_code
_entity_poly.pdbx_strand_id
1 'polypeptide(L)'
;MWNLSGGESFLVSLALALALASLAADTRQLGSLFIDEGFGTLDPESLEMALACLDALQADGRQIGVISHVGTLVERIGVQVAVEAQGGGRSRIAIRG
;
A
#
# COMPACT_ATOMS: atom_id res chain seq x y z
N MET A 1 19.70 -12.88 -16.61
CA MET A 1 18.28 -12.89 -17.02
C MET A 1 17.49 -12.25 -15.90
N TRP A 2 17.47 -10.92 -15.85
CA TRP A 2 16.66 -10.13 -14.91
C TRP A 2 15.82 -9.22 -15.80
N ASN A 3 14.65 -9.68 -16.22
CA ASN A 3 13.80 -8.98 -17.20
C ASN A 3 12.43 -8.64 -16.60
N LEU A 4 12.44 -8.15 -15.36
CA LEU A 4 11.24 -7.58 -14.74
C LEU A 4 11.49 -6.08 -14.58
N SER A 5 10.56 -5.26 -15.09
CA SER A 5 10.60 -3.82 -14.87
C SER A 5 10.49 -3.49 -13.37
N GLY A 6 10.81 -2.25 -13.00
CA GLY A 6 10.64 -1.79 -11.60
C GLY A 6 9.20 -1.97 -11.10
N GLY A 7 8.21 -1.77 -11.96
CA GLY A 7 6.79 -1.98 -11.63
C GLY A 7 6.40 -3.46 -11.54
N GLU A 8 6.91 -4.31 -12.43
CA GLU A 8 6.62 -5.76 -12.41
C GLU A 8 7.22 -6.43 -11.16
N SER A 9 8.42 -6.01 -10.76
CA SER A 9 9.05 -6.52 -9.54
C SER A 9 8.28 -6.10 -8.27
N PHE A 10 7.65 -4.92 -8.29
CA PHE A 10 6.77 -4.47 -7.20
C PHE A 10 5.49 -5.30 -7.15
N LEU A 11 4.83 -5.56 -8.29
CA LEU A 11 3.64 -6.42 -8.32
C LEU A 11 3.92 -7.83 -7.81
N VAL A 12 5.07 -8.42 -8.16
CA VAL A 12 5.49 -9.73 -7.65
C VAL A 12 5.73 -9.68 -6.14
N SER A 13 6.39 -8.64 -5.65
CA SER A 13 6.63 -8.44 -4.21
C SER A 13 5.33 -8.22 -3.44
N LEU A 14 4.39 -7.46 -4.01
CA LEU A 14 3.05 -7.24 -3.48
C LEU A 14 2.28 -8.57 -3.43
N ALA A 15 2.16 -9.27 -4.55
CA ALA A 15 1.47 -10.56 -4.61
C ALA A 15 2.02 -11.57 -3.60
N LEU A 16 3.35 -11.61 -3.42
CA LEU A 16 3.99 -12.45 -2.42
C LEU A 16 3.66 -12.00 -0.98
N ALA A 17 3.72 -10.70 -0.69
CA ALA A 17 3.36 -10.16 0.61
C ALA A 17 1.89 -10.44 0.96
N LEU A 18 0.98 -10.31 -0.02
CA LEU A 18 -0.43 -10.63 0.13
C LEU A 18 -0.66 -12.12 0.35
N ALA A 19 0.01 -12.99 -0.40
CA ALA A 19 -0.07 -14.44 -0.23
C ALA A 19 0.45 -14.88 1.15
N LEU A 20 1.57 -14.31 1.61
CA LEU A 20 2.10 -14.55 2.95
C LEU A 20 1.16 -14.06 4.05
N ALA A 21 0.60 -12.86 3.88
CA ALA A 21 -0.40 -12.33 4.80
C ALA A 21 -1.66 -13.22 4.85
N SER A 22 -2.09 -13.72 3.69
CA SER A 22 -3.22 -14.66 3.57
C SER A 22 -2.96 -15.95 4.34
N LEU A 23 -1.82 -16.60 4.11
CA LEU A 23 -1.43 -17.85 4.77
C LEU A 23 -1.26 -17.69 6.29
N ALA A 24 -0.70 -16.55 6.74
CA ALA A 24 -0.42 -16.34 8.15
C ALA A 24 -1.69 -16.09 8.98
N ALA A 25 -2.77 -15.59 8.37
CA ALA A 25 -4.04 -15.38 9.07
C ALA A 25 -4.71 -16.67 9.56
N ASP A 26 -4.44 -17.80 8.91
CA ASP A 26 -5.00 -19.09 9.29
C ASP A 26 -4.38 -19.65 10.60
N THR A 27 -3.24 -19.09 11.02
CA THR A 27 -2.46 -19.58 12.17
C THR A 27 -2.34 -18.62 13.36
N ARG A 28 -2.65 -17.32 13.17
CA ARG A 28 -2.81 -16.28 14.20
C ARG A 28 -3.27 -15.00 13.52
N GLN A 29 -4.24 -14.28 14.11
CA GLN A 29 -4.72 -12.97 13.64
C GLN A 29 -3.57 -11.96 13.49
N LEU A 30 -2.93 -11.91 12.33
CA LEU A 30 -2.12 -10.78 11.92
C LEU A 30 -3.09 -9.70 11.44
N GLY A 31 -3.47 -8.82 12.37
CA GLY A 31 -4.52 -7.82 12.19
C GLY A 31 -4.15 -6.64 11.29
N SER A 32 -2.87 -6.46 10.92
CA SER A 32 -2.41 -5.30 10.15
C SER A 32 -1.29 -5.61 9.16
N LEU A 33 -1.42 -5.13 7.92
CA LEU A 33 -0.39 -5.13 6.87
C LEU A 33 0.02 -3.69 6.56
N PHE A 34 1.32 -3.40 6.55
CA PHE A 34 1.86 -2.11 6.12
C PHE A 34 2.67 -2.29 4.83
N ILE A 35 2.39 -1.47 3.83
CA ILE A 35 3.09 -1.46 2.54
C ILE A 35 3.77 -0.10 2.39
N ASP A 36 5.07 -0.13 2.17
CA ASP A 36 5.92 1.07 2.08
C ASP A 36 6.59 1.15 0.71
N GLU A 37 6.32 2.26 0.02
CA GLU A 37 6.85 2.71 -1.29
C GLU A 37 6.86 1.70 -2.46
N GLY A 38 6.82 2.20 -3.70
CA GLY A 38 6.85 1.38 -4.93
C GLY A 38 5.61 1.46 -5.82
N PHE A 39 4.54 2.13 -5.36
CA PHE A 39 3.38 2.44 -6.20
C PHE A 39 3.70 3.48 -7.29
N GLY A 40 4.71 4.33 -7.08
CA GLY A 40 5.09 5.39 -8.03
C GLY A 40 5.82 4.87 -9.27
N THR A 41 6.29 3.63 -9.25
CA THR A 41 6.92 2.96 -10.40
C THR A 41 5.94 2.11 -11.20
N LEU A 42 4.66 2.06 -10.79
CA LEU A 42 3.61 1.36 -11.49
C LEU A 42 3.00 2.24 -12.58
N ASP A 43 2.70 1.61 -13.72
CA ASP A 43 1.76 2.17 -14.66
C ASP A 43 0.34 2.22 -14.05
N PRO A 44 -0.57 3.05 -14.61
CA PRO A 44 -1.92 3.22 -14.08
C PRO A 44 -2.73 1.91 -13.97
N GLU A 45 -2.56 0.97 -14.89
CA GLU A 45 -3.30 -0.30 -14.90
C GLU A 45 -2.82 -1.21 -13.76
N SER A 46 -1.50 -1.32 -13.59
CA SER A 46 -0.89 -2.03 -12.47
C SER A 46 -1.26 -1.44 -11.11
N LEU A 47 -1.38 -0.11 -11.02
CA LEU A 47 -1.81 0.58 -9.81
C LEU A 47 -3.26 0.26 -9.45
N GLU A 48 -4.18 0.24 -10.43
CA GLU A 48 -5.57 -0.16 -10.20
C GLU A 48 -5.69 -1.60 -9.73
N MET A 49 -4.91 -2.51 -10.30
CA MET A 49 -4.86 -3.90 -9.86
C MET A 49 -4.37 -4.01 -8.41
N ALA A 50 -3.31 -3.30 -8.05
CA ALA A 50 -2.79 -3.27 -6.69
C ALA A 50 -3.85 -2.76 -5.70
N LEU A 51 -4.54 -1.67 -6.02
CA LEU A 51 -5.63 -1.11 -5.20
C LEU A 51 -6.78 -2.11 -5.01
N ALA A 52 -7.24 -2.76 -6.09
CA ALA A 52 -8.31 -3.75 -6.01
C ALA A 52 -7.94 -4.94 -5.10
N CYS A 53 -6.67 -5.36 -5.09
CA CYS A 53 -6.18 -6.39 -4.17
C CYS A 53 -6.17 -5.93 -2.71
N LEU A 54 -5.81 -4.66 -2.45
CA LEU A 54 -5.86 -4.10 -1.09
C LEU A 54 -7.31 -4.02 -0.59
N ASP A 55 -8.25 -3.58 -1.43
CA ASP A 55 -9.67 -3.55 -1.08
C ASP A 55 -10.20 -4.95 -0.72
N ALA A 56 -9.82 -5.98 -1.48
CA ALA A 56 -10.21 -7.36 -1.20
C ALA A 56 -9.70 -7.86 0.16
N LEU A 57 -8.46 -7.50 0.52
CA LEU A 57 -7.86 -7.87 1.80
C LEU A 57 -8.44 -7.09 2.97
N GLN A 58 -8.83 -5.83 2.75
CA GLN A 58 -9.54 -5.04 3.76
C GLN A 58 -10.92 -5.66 4.04
N ALA A 59 -11.63 -6.13 3.01
CA ALA A 59 -12.92 -6.81 3.15
C ALA A 59 -12.82 -8.11 3.97
N ASP A 60 -11.67 -8.78 3.94
CA ASP A 60 -11.33 -9.94 4.76
C ASP A 60 -11.08 -9.61 6.25
N GLY A 61 -11.29 -8.35 6.66
CA GLY A 61 -11.16 -7.89 8.04
C GLY A 61 -9.74 -7.50 8.44
N ARG A 62 -8.85 -7.25 7.47
CA ARG A 62 -7.46 -6.83 7.73
C ARG A 62 -7.37 -5.31 7.73
N GLN A 63 -6.57 -4.77 8.66
CA GLN A 63 -6.16 -3.37 8.56
C GLN A 63 -5.00 -3.26 7.59
N ILE A 64 -5.12 -2.40 6.59
CA ILE A 64 -4.06 -2.16 5.61
C ILE A 64 -3.62 -0.71 5.74
N GLY A 65 -2.34 -0.50 5.99
CA GLY A 65 -1.70 0.81 5.95
C GLY A 65 -0.84 0.90 4.70
N VAL A 66 -0.99 1.98 3.93
CA VAL A 66 -0.17 2.24 2.75
C VAL A 66 0.59 3.55 2.93
N ILE A 67 1.90 3.51 2.71
CA ILE A 67 2.76 4.69 2.69
C ILE A 67 3.12 4.95 1.23
N SER A 68 2.65 6.07 0.70
CA SER A 68 2.85 6.43 -0.69
C SER A 68 2.82 7.94 -0.88
N HIS A 69 3.63 8.43 -1.81
CA HIS A 69 3.59 9.80 -2.31
C HIS A 69 2.71 9.96 -3.56
N VAL A 70 2.09 8.87 -4.04
CA VAL A 70 1.31 8.83 -5.28
C VAL A 70 -0.10 9.36 -5.04
N GLY A 71 -0.43 10.50 -5.66
CA GLY A 71 -1.72 11.18 -5.45
C GLY A 71 -2.95 10.34 -5.80
N THR A 72 -2.90 9.53 -6.86
CA THR A 72 -4.01 8.65 -7.26
C THR A 72 -4.34 7.58 -6.22
N LEU A 73 -3.34 7.13 -5.46
CA LEU A 73 -3.53 6.17 -4.36
C LEU A 73 -4.18 6.85 -3.15
N VAL A 74 -3.77 8.09 -2.88
CA VAL A 74 -4.34 8.93 -1.82
C VAL A 74 -5.83 9.22 -2.06
N GLU A 75 -6.22 9.55 -3.30
CA GLU A 75 -7.62 9.82 -3.66
C GLU A 75 -8.57 8.63 -3.48
N ARG A 76 -8.04 7.40 -3.58
CA ARG A 76 -8.82 6.16 -3.45
C ARG A 76 -9.00 5.73 -1.99
N ILE A 77 -8.07 6.09 -1.11
CA ILE A 77 -8.13 5.76 0.31
C ILE A 77 -8.84 6.89 1.07
N GLY A 78 -10.02 6.60 1.62
CA GLY A 78 -10.85 7.60 2.31
C GLY A 78 -10.21 8.20 3.56
N VAL A 79 -9.51 7.40 4.38
CA VAL A 79 -8.84 7.85 5.61
C VAL A 79 -7.34 7.97 5.38
N GLN A 80 -6.80 9.17 5.60
CA GLN A 80 -5.43 9.53 5.30
C GLN A 80 -4.77 10.17 6.52
N VAL A 81 -3.52 9.79 6.75
CA VAL A 81 -2.63 10.47 7.69
C VAL A 81 -1.70 11.35 6.87
N ALA A 82 -2.07 12.62 6.69
CA ALA A 82 -1.30 13.57 5.92
C ALA A 82 -0.12 14.10 6.75
N VAL A 83 1.08 14.01 6.20
CA VAL A 83 2.30 14.58 6.79
C VAL A 83 2.65 15.88 6.05
N GLU A 84 2.57 17.00 6.74
CA GLU A 84 2.81 18.35 6.20
C GLU A 84 4.15 18.90 6.74
N ALA A 85 5.11 19.16 5.85
CA ALA A 85 6.36 19.79 6.24
C ALA A 85 6.12 21.26 6.62
N GLN A 86 6.50 21.66 7.85
CA GLN A 86 6.34 23.03 8.35
C GLN A 86 7.60 23.90 8.18
N GLY A 87 8.68 23.33 7.63
CA GLY A 87 9.99 23.97 7.58
C GLY A 87 10.76 23.86 8.90
N GLY A 88 12.05 24.21 8.88
CA GLY A 88 12.91 24.14 10.07
C GLY A 88 13.12 22.73 10.64
N GLY A 89 13.01 21.70 9.79
CA GLY A 89 13.14 20.29 10.19
C GLY A 89 11.95 19.73 10.97
N ARG A 90 10.79 20.41 10.94
CA ARG A 90 9.56 19.98 11.61
C ARG A 90 8.49 19.56 10.60
N SER A 91 7.71 18.56 10.99
CA SER A 91 6.54 18.10 10.26
C SER A 91 5.33 18.05 11.19
N ARG A 92 4.14 18.31 10.64
CA ARG A 92 2.87 18.18 11.31
C ARG A 92 2.08 17.03 10.72
N ILE A 93 1.36 16.31 11.56
CA ILE A 93 0.44 15.26 11.14
C ILE A 93 -0.99 15.82 11.19
N ALA A 94 -1.76 15.58 10.14
CA ALA A 94 -3.18 15.89 10.06
C ALA A 94 -3.94 14.64 9.58
N ILE A 95 -5.00 14.26 10.29
CA ILE A 95 -5.88 13.17 9.85
C ILE A 95 -6.94 13.79 8.93
N ARG A 96 -7.03 13.28 7.70
CA ARG A 96 -8.06 13.62 6.72
C ARG A 96 -8.91 12.38 6.52
N GLY A 97 -10.22 12.48 6.64
CA GLY A 97 -11.15 11.35 6.56
C GLY A 97 -12.48 11.77 6.00
#